data_AF-A0AAF0H8A7-F1
#
_entry.id   AF-A0AAF0H8A7-F1
#
_cell.length_a   1.000
_cell.length_b   1.000
_cell.length_c   1.000
_cell.angle_alpha   90.00
_cell.angle_beta   90.00
_cell.angle_gamma   90.00
#
_symmetry.space_group_name_H-M   'P 1'
#
loop_
_entity.id
_entity.type
_entity.pdbx_description
1 polymer ?
#
loop_
_entity_poly.entity_id
_entity_poly.type
_entity_poly.pdbx_seq_one_letter_code
_entity_poly.pdbx_strand_id
1 'polypeptide(L)'
;MKASIIALLLAAIPTVPSFAAQTASLTNACGVPVHHALVEIGRHTPPQIFTPEPNNGRMEFNYLREATEPLTAMCFRTAEESSLFRVPLPQSLTRCAFTDGALACSGIPVPASAASSAPSGMPPAVTKAFLAWQAQCEAPGEAVFSEDYLTVVDIDGDGNQDYVLNGDGATCVDHGKVVARGGGNGGTSLTIFTRQGQAVSKALEVFTQGAEIRSHKGYATLTMVEGTTYGLANGKATKSKPDNGGTVVYTLGR
;
A
#
# COMPACT_ATOMS: atom_id res chain seq x y z
N MET A 1 -45.86 -60.67 -7.07
CA MET A 1 -46.10 -59.22 -7.16
C MET A 1 -45.14 -58.52 -6.20
N LYS A 2 -44.10 -57.85 -6.72
CA LYS A 2 -43.16 -57.05 -5.92
C LYS A 2 -43.32 -55.60 -6.35
N ALA A 3 -43.66 -54.73 -5.42
CA ALA A 3 -43.78 -53.29 -5.64
C ALA A 3 -42.39 -52.65 -5.56
N SER A 4 -42.01 -51.92 -6.62
CA SER A 4 -40.81 -51.08 -6.62
C SER A 4 -41.17 -49.67 -6.15
N ILE A 5 -40.54 -49.24 -5.06
CA ILE A 5 -40.58 -47.87 -4.57
C ILE A 5 -39.51 -47.08 -5.34
N ILE A 6 -39.93 -46.09 -6.12
CA ILE A 6 -39.03 -45.10 -6.75
C ILE A 6 -38.92 -43.91 -5.78
N ALA A 7 -37.76 -43.75 -5.17
CA ALA A 7 -37.42 -42.55 -4.39
C ALA A 7 -36.97 -41.43 -5.34
N LEU A 8 -37.71 -40.33 -5.34
CA LEU A 8 -37.38 -39.11 -6.07
C LEU A 8 -36.41 -38.27 -5.24
N LEU A 9 -35.13 -38.20 -5.64
CA LEU A 9 -34.16 -37.27 -5.05
C LEU A 9 -34.42 -35.87 -5.63
N LEU A 10 -34.93 -34.94 -4.82
CA LEU A 10 -34.88 -33.51 -5.13
C LEU A 10 -33.43 -33.02 -4.90
N ALA A 11 -32.75 -32.64 -5.97
CA ALA A 11 -31.50 -31.91 -5.88
C ALA A 11 -31.79 -30.45 -5.48
N ALA A 12 -31.32 -30.04 -4.30
CA ALA A 12 -31.31 -28.65 -3.89
C ALA A 12 -30.26 -27.89 -4.72
N ILE A 13 -30.73 -26.93 -5.53
CA ILE A 13 -29.84 -26.00 -6.24
C ILE A 13 -29.35 -24.97 -5.21
N PRO A 14 -28.02 -24.82 -4.98
CA PRO A 14 -27.53 -23.78 -4.09
C PRO A 14 -27.79 -22.41 -4.72
N THR A 15 -28.56 -21.59 -4.03
CA THR A 15 -28.73 -20.17 -4.36
C THR A 15 -27.41 -19.45 -4.10
N VAL A 16 -26.75 -19.01 -5.18
CA VAL A 16 -25.57 -18.15 -5.10
C VAL A 16 -26.02 -16.77 -4.60
N PRO A 17 -25.42 -16.21 -3.54
CA PRO A 17 -25.76 -14.87 -3.09
C PRO A 17 -25.41 -13.85 -4.18
N SER A 18 -26.39 -13.05 -4.57
CA SER A 18 -26.21 -11.94 -5.50
C SER A 18 -25.56 -10.78 -4.75
N PHE A 19 -24.26 -10.57 -4.93
CA PHE A 19 -23.57 -9.39 -4.42
C PHE A 19 -24.01 -8.17 -5.23
N ALA A 20 -24.59 -7.17 -4.57
CA ALA A 20 -24.93 -5.90 -5.20
C ALA A 20 -23.63 -5.17 -5.59
N ALA A 21 -23.50 -4.84 -6.86
CA ALA A 21 -22.34 -4.11 -7.36
C ALA A 21 -22.40 -2.66 -6.87
N GLN A 22 -21.41 -2.22 -6.09
CA GLN A 22 -21.31 -0.83 -5.64
C GLN A 22 -20.40 -0.05 -6.58
N THR A 23 -20.88 1.09 -7.06
CA THR A 23 -20.10 2.07 -7.83
C THR A 23 -18.90 2.51 -6.98
N ALA A 24 -17.68 2.28 -7.46
CA ALA A 24 -16.49 2.81 -6.80
C ALA A 24 -16.49 4.34 -6.94
N SER A 25 -16.98 5.04 -5.92
CA SER A 25 -16.99 6.50 -5.85
C SER A 25 -16.20 6.93 -4.62
N LEU A 26 -15.08 7.61 -4.86
CA LEU A 26 -14.27 8.22 -3.81
C LEU A 26 -14.58 9.71 -3.76
N THR A 27 -15.21 10.19 -2.69
CA THR A 27 -15.51 11.62 -2.54
C THR A 27 -14.23 12.46 -2.42
N ASN A 28 -13.20 11.91 -1.80
CA ASN A 28 -11.85 12.48 -1.78
C ASN A 28 -10.82 11.36 -1.59
N ALA A 29 -10.12 10.99 -2.65
CA ALA A 29 -9.07 9.98 -2.61
C ALA A 29 -7.93 10.37 -1.66
N CYS A 30 -7.63 11.67 -1.52
CA CYS A 30 -6.65 12.16 -0.56
C CYS A 30 -7.15 12.10 0.89
N GLY A 31 -8.41 11.75 1.15
CA GLY A 31 -9.05 11.57 2.47
C GLY A 31 -9.05 12.79 3.42
N VAL A 32 -8.26 13.81 3.12
CA VAL A 32 -8.17 15.10 3.79
C VAL A 32 -8.10 16.19 2.71
N PRO A 33 -8.48 17.43 3.02
CA PRO A 33 -8.22 18.56 2.13
C PRO A 33 -6.72 18.72 1.87
N VAL A 34 -6.34 18.96 0.62
CA VAL A 34 -4.95 19.16 0.19
C VAL A 34 -4.82 20.39 -0.70
N HIS A 35 -3.61 20.93 -0.86
CA HIS A 35 -3.37 22.08 -1.74
C HIS A 35 -3.54 21.71 -3.21
N HIS A 36 -2.97 20.56 -3.61
CA HIS A 36 -3.12 20.00 -4.95
C HIS A 36 -2.95 18.48 -4.93
N ALA A 37 -3.44 17.81 -5.97
CA ALA A 37 -3.28 16.38 -6.14
C ALA A 37 -3.06 16.01 -7.62
N LEU A 38 -2.25 14.99 -7.85
CA LEU A 38 -1.97 14.39 -9.15
C LEU A 38 -2.27 12.89 -9.11
N VAL A 39 -2.39 12.26 -10.27
CA VAL A 39 -2.47 10.81 -10.41
C VAL A 39 -1.22 10.30 -11.10
N GLU A 40 -0.52 9.38 -10.46
CA GLU A 40 0.68 8.70 -10.94
C GLU A 40 0.32 7.31 -11.50
N ILE A 41 1.04 6.92 -12.54
CA ILE A 41 1.00 5.58 -13.16
C ILE A 41 2.24 4.83 -12.70
N GLY A 42 2.06 3.67 -12.08
CA GLY A 42 3.17 2.78 -11.71
C GLY A 42 4.14 3.40 -10.70
N ARG A 43 5.40 2.97 -10.79
CA ARG A 43 6.52 3.38 -9.90
C ARG A 43 7.72 3.83 -10.72
N HIS A 44 7.49 4.81 -11.60
CA HIS A 44 8.55 5.30 -12.48
C HIS A 44 9.44 6.32 -11.78
N THR A 45 10.72 6.35 -12.15
CA THR A 45 11.66 7.44 -11.79
C THR A 45 12.25 8.02 -13.08
N PRO A 46 11.84 9.22 -13.54
CA PRO A 46 10.87 10.13 -12.91
C PRO A 46 9.43 9.60 -12.96
N PRO A 47 8.55 10.08 -12.05
CA PRO A 47 7.17 9.62 -11.96
C PRO A 47 6.40 9.91 -13.25
N GLN A 48 5.69 8.91 -13.78
CA GLN A 48 4.81 9.09 -14.93
C GLN A 48 3.46 9.57 -14.44
N ILE A 49 3.15 10.84 -14.70
CA ILE A 49 1.91 11.48 -14.23
C ILE A 49 0.84 11.32 -15.32
N PHE A 50 -0.35 10.87 -14.94
CA PHE A 50 -1.54 10.99 -15.78
C PHE A 50 -1.77 12.47 -16.05
N THR A 51 -1.64 12.87 -17.31
CA THR A 51 -1.79 14.27 -17.68
C THR A 51 -3.25 14.68 -17.50
N PRO A 52 -3.54 15.61 -16.57
CA PRO A 52 -4.90 16.07 -16.38
C PRO A 52 -5.31 17.03 -17.50
N GLU A 53 -6.58 16.97 -17.89
CA GLU A 53 -7.20 17.90 -18.83
C GLU A 53 -7.89 19.02 -18.03
N PRO A 54 -7.66 20.30 -18.37
CA PRO A 54 -8.42 21.39 -17.80
C PRO A 54 -9.86 21.36 -18.36
N ASN A 55 -10.85 21.20 -17.49
CA ASN A 55 -12.26 21.22 -17.84
C ASN A 55 -13.01 22.17 -16.91
N ASN A 56 -13.55 23.28 -17.43
CA ASN A 56 -14.27 24.30 -16.65
C ASN A 56 -13.53 24.80 -15.39
N GLY A 57 -12.20 24.95 -15.47
CA GLY A 57 -11.37 25.39 -14.34
C GLY A 57 -11.01 24.29 -13.32
N ARG A 58 -11.39 23.04 -13.58
CA ARG A 58 -11.04 21.84 -12.81
C ARG A 58 -9.98 21.02 -13.52
N MET A 59 -9.07 20.42 -12.75
CA MET A 59 -8.13 19.43 -13.29
C MET A 59 -8.81 18.06 -13.29
N GLU A 60 -9.03 17.47 -14.46
CA GLU A 60 -9.66 16.15 -14.61
C GLU A 60 -8.66 15.12 -15.13
N PHE A 61 -8.59 13.97 -14.47
CA PHE A 61 -7.84 12.80 -14.89
C PHE A 61 -8.82 11.81 -15.51
N ASN A 62 -8.86 11.75 -16.83
CA ASN A 62 -9.73 10.86 -17.60
C ASN A 62 -9.00 9.57 -17.98
N TYR A 63 -9.75 8.56 -18.43
CA TYR A 63 -9.22 7.30 -18.98
C TYR A 63 -8.30 6.52 -18.02
N LEU A 64 -8.49 6.68 -16.70
CA LEU A 64 -7.65 6.04 -15.68
C LEU A 64 -7.64 4.51 -15.80
N ARG A 65 -8.70 3.92 -16.34
CA ARG A 65 -8.83 2.47 -16.58
C ARG A 65 -7.90 1.95 -17.69
N GLU A 66 -7.41 2.83 -18.55
CA GLU A 66 -6.46 2.45 -19.62
C GLU A 66 -5.03 2.28 -19.08
N ALA A 67 -4.80 2.64 -17.82
CA ALA A 67 -3.54 2.38 -17.14
C ALA A 67 -3.26 0.88 -17.09
N THR A 68 -2.15 0.46 -17.68
CA THR A 68 -1.63 -0.91 -17.58
C THR A 68 -0.88 -1.18 -16.28
N GLU A 69 -0.68 -0.12 -15.49
CA GLU A 69 0.06 -0.11 -14.24
C GLU A 69 -0.81 0.51 -13.13
N PRO A 70 -0.54 0.20 -11.86
CA PRO A 70 -1.32 0.70 -10.73
C PRO A 70 -1.40 2.22 -10.68
N LEU A 71 -2.52 2.71 -10.15
CA LEU A 71 -2.77 4.14 -9.99
C LEU A 71 -2.46 4.56 -8.55
N THR A 72 -1.80 5.70 -8.42
CA THR A 72 -1.51 6.31 -7.11
C THR A 72 -1.91 7.78 -7.13
N ALA A 73 -2.69 8.24 -6.16
CA ALA A 73 -2.91 9.66 -5.95
C ALA A 73 -1.71 10.25 -5.21
N MET A 74 -1.05 11.22 -5.83
CA MET A 74 -0.02 12.05 -5.21
C MET A 74 -0.72 13.27 -4.60
N CYS A 75 -0.79 13.34 -3.27
CA CYS A 75 -1.53 14.36 -2.55
C CYS A 75 -0.57 15.29 -1.80
N PHE A 76 -0.66 16.60 -2.04
CA PHE A 76 0.28 17.59 -1.48
C PHE A 76 -0.46 18.50 -0.51
N ARG A 77 -0.11 18.44 0.79
CA ARG A 77 -0.80 19.26 1.81
C ARG A 77 -0.49 20.75 1.65
N THR A 78 0.71 21.08 1.20
CA THR A 78 1.16 22.44 0.90
C THR A 78 1.63 22.53 -0.55
N ALA A 79 2.22 23.67 -0.94
CA ALA A 79 2.86 23.79 -2.25
C ALA A 79 4.24 23.10 -2.31
N GLU A 80 4.77 22.63 -1.18
CA GLU A 80 6.10 22.01 -1.09
C GLU A 80 6.03 20.50 -1.36
N GLU A 81 7.03 19.96 -2.07
CA GLU A 81 7.11 18.52 -2.37
C GLU A 81 7.25 17.67 -1.11
N SER A 82 7.90 18.17 -0.05
CA SER A 82 8.03 17.51 1.26
C SER A 82 6.70 17.22 1.96
N SER A 83 5.60 17.81 1.46
CA SER A 83 4.24 17.59 1.97
C SER A 83 3.49 16.48 1.23
N LEU A 84 4.15 15.82 0.27
CA LEU A 84 3.60 14.76 -0.54
C LEU A 84 3.31 13.53 0.31
N PHE A 85 2.13 12.96 0.10
CA PHE A 85 1.81 11.61 0.50
C PHE A 85 1.08 10.91 -0.63
N ARG A 86 1.31 9.60 -0.75
CA ARG A 86 0.74 8.77 -1.81
C ARG A 86 -0.43 7.97 -1.27
N VAL A 87 -1.50 7.87 -2.06
CA VAL A 87 -2.66 7.05 -1.74
C VAL A 87 -2.93 6.10 -2.89
N PRO A 88 -2.89 4.76 -2.68
CA PRO A 88 -3.27 3.80 -3.71
C PRO A 88 -4.70 4.04 -4.18
N LEU A 89 -4.88 4.07 -5.48
CA LEU A 89 -6.18 4.23 -6.10
C LEU A 89 -6.71 2.87 -6.59
N PRO A 90 -8.02 2.59 -6.43
CA PRO A 90 -8.62 1.40 -7.02
C PRO A 90 -8.43 1.35 -8.54
N GLN A 91 -8.09 0.18 -9.08
CA GLN A 91 -7.92 -0.03 -10.53
C GLN A 91 -9.23 0.11 -11.34
N SER A 92 -10.37 0.16 -10.66
CA SER A 92 -11.69 0.33 -11.27
C SER A 92 -12.08 1.77 -11.57
N LEU A 93 -11.26 2.74 -11.15
CA LEU A 93 -11.51 4.15 -11.40
C LEU A 93 -11.42 4.45 -12.90
N THR A 94 -12.38 5.21 -13.40
CA THR A 94 -12.41 5.70 -14.78
C THR A 94 -12.02 7.17 -14.86
N ARG A 95 -12.31 7.93 -13.81
CA ARG A 95 -12.08 9.37 -13.75
C ARG A 95 -11.76 9.82 -12.32
N CYS A 96 -10.79 10.72 -12.18
CA CYS A 96 -10.62 11.54 -10.98
C CYS A 96 -10.67 13.01 -11.37
N ALA A 97 -10.98 13.89 -10.43
CA ALA A 97 -10.91 15.32 -10.70
C ALA A 97 -10.72 16.13 -9.41
N PHE A 98 -9.84 17.11 -9.49
CA PHE A 98 -9.38 17.89 -8.34
C PHE A 98 -10.07 19.25 -8.27
N THR A 99 -10.82 19.49 -7.20
CA THR A 99 -11.52 20.76 -6.94
C THR A 99 -11.57 21.03 -5.45
N ASP A 100 -11.37 22.28 -5.06
CA ASP A 100 -11.52 22.77 -3.68
C ASP A 100 -10.79 21.89 -2.64
N GLY A 101 -9.58 21.46 -2.99
CA GLY A 101 -8.75 20.64 -2.12
C GLY A 101 -9.12 19.16 -2.03
N ALA A 102 -10.03 18.68 -2.87
CA ALA A 102 -10.46 17.28 -2.90
C ALA A 102 -10.21 16.64 -4.27
N LEU A 103 -9.60 15.44 -4.28
CA LEU A 103 -9.48 14.61 -5.47
C LEU A 103 -10.65 13.61 -5.50
N ALA A 104 -11.76 13.99 -6.14
CA ALA A 104 -12.93 13.12 -6.22
C ALA A 104 -12.79 12.16 -7.41
N CYS A 105 -13.00 10.86 -7.17
CA CYS A 105 -12.87 9.83 -8.19
C CYS A 105 -14.14 9.00 -8.35
N SER A 106 -14.35 8.52 -9.56
CA SER A 106 -15.49 7.71 -9.96
C SER A 106 -15.03 6.57 -10.87
N GLY A 107 -15.66 5.42 -10.72
CA GLY A 107 -15.37 4.20 -11.46
C GLY A 107 -16.62 3.39 -11.75
N ILE A 108 -16.44 2.31 -12.52
CA ILE A 108 -17.50 1.34 -12.79
C ILE A 108 -17.71 0.50 -11.53
N PRO A 109 -18.94 0.02 -11.25
CA PRO A 109 -19.19 -0.93 -10.18
C PRO A 109 -18.24 -2.13 -10.26
N VAL A 110 -17.49 -2.35 -9.18
CA VAL A 110 -16.66 -3.55 -9.01
C VAL A 110 -17.49 -4.54 -8.20
N PRO A 111 -17.43 -5.86 -8.49
CA PRO A 111 -17.77 -6.83 -7.45
C PRO A 111 -16.95 -6.49 -6.20
N ALA A 112 -17.57 -6.51 -5.02
CA ALA A 112 -16.89 -6.25 -3.75
C ALA A 112 -15.53 -6.97 -3.75
N SER A 113 -14.45 -6.19 -3.68
CA SER A 113 -13.10 -6.71 -3.85
C SER A 113 -12.86 -7.79 -2.80
N ALA A 114 -12.21 -8.87 -3.22
CA ALA A 114 -11.69 -9.85 -2.27
C ALA A 114 -10.75 -9.09 -1.33
N ALA A 115 -11.01 -9.20 -0.03
CA ALA A 115 -10.15 -8.67 1.01
C ALA A 115 -8.68 -8.97 0.66
N SER A 116 -7.83 -7.94 0.58
CA SER A 116 -6.42 -8.13 0.21
C SER A 116 -5.77 -9.15 1.14
N SER A 117 -5.44 -10.31 0.58
CA SER A 117 -4.73 -11.37 1.29
C SER A 117 -3.23 -11.16 1.18
N ALA A 118 -2.52 -11.44 2.26
CA ALA A 118 -1.07 -11.57 2.26
C ALA A 118 -0.56 -12.40 1.06
N PRO A 119 0.49 -11.96 0.34
CA PRO A 119 1.13 -12.76 -0.69
C PRO A 119 1.46 -14.19 -0.23
N SER A 120 1.19 -15.18 -1.08
CA SER A 120 1.46 -16.59 -0.77
C SER A 120 2.96 -16.86 -0.61
N GLY A 121 3.34 -17.68 0.37
CA GLY A 121 4.74 -18.10 0.57
C GLY A 121 5.59 -17.17 1.43
N MET A 122 5.00 -16.12 2.01
CA MET A 122 5.71 -15.25 2.95
C MET A 122 6.08 -15.95 4.26
N PRO A 123 7.20 -15.56 4.89
CA PRO A 123 7.55 -16.04 6.22
C PRO A 123 6.45 -15.68 7.25
N PRO A 124 6.17 -16.56 8.23
CA PRO A 124 5.08 -16.34 9.19
C PRO A 124 5.13 -15.01 9.94
N ALA A 125 6.33 -14.53 10.28
CA ALA A 125 6.52 -13.25 10.96
C ALA A 125 6.09 -12.06 10.10
N VAL A 126 6.39 -12.12 8.80
CA VAL A 126 6.02 -11.08 7.82
C VAL A 126 4.52 -11.12 7.56
N THR A 127 3.95 -12.32 7.34
CA THR A 127 2.51 -12.51 7.17
C THR A 127 1.70 -11.96 8.35
N LYS A 128 2.16 -12.24 9.58
CA LYS A 128 1.51 -11.71 10.78
C LYS A 128 1.52 -10.18 10.82
N ALA A 129 2.65 -9.56 10.46
CA ALA A 129 2.76 -8.11 10.47
C ALA A 129 1.95 -7.46 9.34
N PHE A 130 1.95 -8.05 8.14
CA PHE A 130 1.15 -7.61 6.99
C PHE A 130 -0.35 -7.59 7.33
N LEU A 131 -0.85 -8.68 7.93
CA LEU A 131 -2.26 -8.82 8.28
C LEU A 131 -2.65 -8.03 9.53
N ALA A 132 -1.69 -7.55 10.33
CA ALA A 132 -1.98 -6.79 11.55
C ALA A 132 -2.74 -5.48 11.23
N TRP A 133 -2.45 -4.85 10.09
CA TRP A 133 -3.19 -3.67 9.64
C TRP A 133 -4.61 -4.02 9.23
N GLN A 134 -4.79 -5.13 8.51
CA GLN A 134 -6.12 -5.60 8.12
C GLN A 134 -7.01 -5.84 9.35
N ALA A 135 -6.45 -6.39 10.42
CA ALA A 135 -7.17 -6.58 11.68
C ALA A 135 -7.53 -5.27 12.41
N GLN A 136 -6.79 -4.18 12.18
CA GLN A 136 -7.11 -2.84 12.70
C GLN A 136 -8.21 -2.15 11.87
N CYS A 137 -8.47 -2.64 10.66
CA CYS A 137 -9.56 -2.20 9.82
C CYS A 137 -10.87 -2.86 10.29
N GLU A 138 -11.58 -2.22 11.22
CA GLU A 138 -12.85 -2.73 11.72
C GLU A 138 -13.91 -2.79 10.61
N ALA A 139 -14.73 -3.84 10.60
CA ALA A 139 -15.87 -3.94 9.70
C ALA A 139 -16.87 -2.79 9.96
N PRO A 140 -17.43 -2.16 8.91
CA PRO A 140 -17.44 -2.59 7.51
C PRO A 140 -16.25 -2.13 6.65
N GLY A 141 -15.21 -1.54 7.25
CA GLY A 141 -14.02 -1.07 6.53
C GLY A 141 -13.19 -2.18 5.91
N GLU A 142 -12.53 -1.86 4.79
CA GLU A 142 -11.61 -2.74 4.06
C GLU A 142 -10.20 -2.16 4.09
N ALA A 143 -9.21 -3.03 4.37
CA ALA A 143 -7.81 -2.67 4.24
C ALA A 143 -7.35 -2.73 2.78
N VAL A 144 -6.83 -1.62 2.30
CA VAL A 144 -6.25 -1.46 0.97
C VAL A 144 -4.75 -1.23 1.14
N PHE A 145 -3.96 -2.04 0.45
CA PHE A 145 -2.51 -1.95 0.47
C PHE A 145 -1.96 -1.44 -0.85
N SER A 146 -1.03 -0.50 -0.77
CA SER A 146 -0.13 -0.14 -1.87
C SER A 146 0.79 -1.31 -2.21
N GLU A 147 1.39 -1.27 -3.40
CA GLU A 147 2.40 -2.26 -3.77
C GLU A 147 3.70 -2.15 -2.95
N ASP A 148 4.03 -1.00 -2.36
CA ASP A 148 5.24 -0.76 -1.55
C ASP A 148 4.99 -1.03 -0.08
N TYR A 149 3.72 -1.30 0.28
CA TYR A 149 3.36 -1.71 1.62
C TYR A 149 4.29 -2.83 2.10
N LEU A 150 4.64 -3.75 1.20
CA LEU A 150 5.69 -4.72 1.37
C LEU A 150 6.69 -4.67 0.22
N THR A 151 7.95 -4.36 0.53
CA THR A 151 9.08 -4.50 -0.39
C THR A 151 9.92 -5.71 0.00
N VAL A 152 10.25 -6.56 -0.99
CA VAL A 152 11.11 -7.74 -0.82
C VAL A 152 12.43 -7.47 -1.53
N VAL A 153 13.52 -7.39 -0.77
CA VAL A 153 14.85 -7.01 -1.26
C VAL A 153 15.93 -7.54 -0.31
N ASP A 154 17.07 -7.98 -0.84
CA ASP A 154 18.27 -8.29 -0.05
C ASP A 154 18.93 -6.99 0.40
N ILE A 155 18.75 -6.60 1.67
CA ILE A 155 19.27 -5.32 2.15
C ILE A 155 20.70 -5.42 2.66
N ASP A 156 21.11 -6.57 3.19
CA ASP A 156 22.44 -6.73 3.82
C ASP A 156 23.47 -7.46 2.94
N GLY A 157 23.07 -7.81 1.72
CA GLY A 157 23.94 -8.40 0.70
C GLY A 157 24.36 -9.83 1.02
N ASP A 158 23.59 -10.54 1.85
CA ASP A 158 23.88 -11.92 2.25
C ASP A 158 23.31 -12.98 1.26
N GLY A 159 22.62 -12.52 0.21
CA GLY A 159 21.99 -13.35 -0.82
C GLY A 159 20.60 -13.86 -0.46
N ASN A 160 20.07 -13.49 0.71
CA ASN A 160 18.72 -13.82 1.13
C ASN A 160 17.79 -12.61 1.00
N GLN A 161 16.50 -12.89 0.79
CA GLN A 161 15.50 -11.83 0.72
C GLN A 161 15.12 -11.36 2.12
N ASP A 162 15.16 -10.04 2.31
CA ASP A 162 14.62 -9.33 3.46
C ASP A 162 13.30 -8.64 3.09
N TYR A 163 12.58 -8.18 4.11
CA TYR A 163 11.23 -7.67 3.96
C TYR A 163 11.11 -6.32 4.66
N VAL A 164 10.66 -5.32 3.92
CA VAL A 164 10.45 -3.96 4.41
C VAL A 164 8.97 -3.64 4.32
N LEU A 165 8.31 -3.46 5.46
CA LEU A 165 6.92 -3.01 5.55
C LEU A 165 6.89 -1.51 5.83
N ASN A 166 6.22 -0.74 4.95
CA ASN A 166 6.00 0.68 5.15
C ASN A 166 4.55 0.96 5.59
N GLY A 167 4.35 1.84 6.57
CA GLY A 167 3.01 2.12 7.10
C GLY A 167 2.17 2.98 6.15
N ASP A 168 2.81 3.76 5.30
CA ASP A 168 2.15 4.67 4.34
C ASP A 168 1.38 3.89 3.28
N GLY A 169 1.85 2.69 2.98
CA GLY A 169 1.21 1.79 2.06
C GLY A 169 -0.11 1.19 2.54
N ALA A 170 -0.55 1.47 3.78
CA ALA A 170 -1.74 0.84 4.35
C ALA A 170 -2.86 1.85 4.59
N THR A 171 -4.05 1.59 4.05
CA THR A 171 -5.22 2.46 4.19
C THR A 171 -6.46 1.66 4.55
N CYS A 172 -7.32 2.22 5.38
CA CYS A 172 -8.66 1.71 5.64
C CYS A 172 -9.70 2.52 4.90
N VAL A 173 -10.52 1.84 4.09
CA VAL A 173 -11.59 2.44 3.31
C VAL A 173 -12.93 1.92 3.80
N ASP A 174 -13.82 2.82 4.18
CA ASP A 174 -15.21 2.52 4.53
C ASP A 174 -16.15 3.33 3.64
N HIS A 175 -17.08 2.66 2.95
CA HIS A 175 -18.01 3.26 1.98
C HIS A 175 -17.32 4.23 0.97
N GLY A 176 -16.15 3.85 0.46
CA GLY A 176 -15.38 4.67 -0.49
C GLY A 176 -14.69 5.90 0.14
N LYS A 177 -14.61 5.98 1.47
CA LYS A 177 -13.90 7.04 2.19
C LYS A 177 -12.73 6.46 2.96
N VAL A 178 -11.58 7.12 2.88
CA VAL A 178 -10.44 6.78 3.73
C VAL A 178 -10.76 7.18 5.17
N VAL A 179 -10.86 6.20 6.07
CA VAL A 179 -11.20 6.40 7.49
C VAL A 179 -9.98 6.28 8.41
N ALA A 180 -8.96 5.52 8.01
CA ALA A 180 -7.69 5.44 8.72
C ALA A 180 -6.53 5.16 7.76
N ARG A 181 -5.31 5.45 8.20
CA ARG A 181 -4.05 5.26 7.46
C ARG A 181 -2.96 4.75 8.38
N GLY A 182 -2.09 3.89 7.86
CA GLY A 182 -0.94 3.37 8.61
C GLY A 182 0.14 4.42 8.84
N GLY A 183 0.15 5.48 8.03
CA GLY A 183 0.97 6.67 8.26
C GLY A 183 0.19 7.98 8.25
N GLY A 184 0.77 9.01 8.86
CA GLY A 184 0.09 10.26 9.17
C GLY A 184 0.99 11.49 9.17
N ASN A 185 0.50 12.61 9.68
CA ASN A 185 1.05 13.97 9.49
C ASN A 185 2.46 14.23 10.09
N GLY A 186 3.10 13.23 10.72
CA GLY A 186 4.40 13.39 11.36
C GLY A 186 5.35 12.19 11.19
N GLY A 187 4.96 11.20 10.37
CA GLY A 187 5.75 10.01 10.09
C GLY A 187 4.90 8.79 9.78
N THR A 188 5.58 7.67 9.58
CA THR A 188 5.00 6.36 9.29
C THR A 188 5.82 5.27 9.94
N SER A 189 5.21 4.11 10.16
CA SER A 189 5.96 2.94 10.64
C SER A 189 6.83 2.39 9.51
N LEU A 190 8.07 2.03 9.82
CA LEU A 190 8.93 1.25 8.94
C LEU A 190 9.40 0.03 9.72
N THR A 191 8.98 -1.15 9.27
CA THR A 191 9.34 -2.43 9.89
C THR A 191 10.21 -3.24 8.95
N ILE A 192 11.35 -3.70 9.43
CA ILE A 192 12.31 -4.48 8.66
C ILE A 192 12.40 -5.87 9.28
N PHE A 193 12.27 -6.88 8.43
CA PHE A 193 12.54 -8.26 8.78
C PHE A 193 13.74 -8.73 7.97
N THR A 194 14.71 -9.33 8.65
CA THR A 194 15.83 -9.95 7.96
C THR A 194 15.94 -11.41 8.33
N ARG A 195 16.74 -12.15 7.55
CA ARG A 195 17.00 -13.56 7.84
C ARG A 195 18.01 -13.70 8.98
N GLN A 196 17.74 -14.66 9.86
CA GLN A 196 18.66 -15.15 10.88
C GLN A 196 18.71 -16.68 10.80
N GLY A 197 19.72 -17.21 10.12
CA GLY A 197 19.77 -18.63 9.79
C GLY A 197 18.67 -19.01 8.81
N GLN A 198 17.74 -19.89 9.19
CA GLN A 198 16.57 -20.23 8.35
C GLN A 198 15.30 -19.45 8.72
N ALA A 199 15.32 -18.69 9.81
CA ALA A 199 14.16 -17.94 10.27
C ALA A 199 14.22 -16.49 9.76
N VAL A 200 13.06 -15.92 9.42
CA VAL A 200 12.91 -14.48 9.19
C VAL A 200 12.28 -13.88 10.43
N SER A 201 12.90 -12.85 11.00
CA SER A 201 12.47 -12.20 12.23
C SER A 201 12.54 -10.68 12.09
N LYS A 202 11.77 -9.98 12.93
CA LYS A 202 11.76 -8.51 12.94
C LYS A 202 13.09 -8.00 13.47
N ALA A 203 13.86 -7.34 12.62
CA ALA A 203 15.16 -6.76 12.95
C ALA A 203 15.01 -5.34 13.50
N LEU A 204 14.08 -4.56 12.96
CA LEU A 204 13.82 -3.18 13.35
C LEU A 204 12.35 -2.81 13.15
N GLU A 205 11.84 -1.97 14.02
CA GLU A 205 10.59 -1.23 13.83
C GLU A 205 10.81 0.19 14.34
N VAL A 206 10.57 1.17 13.49
CA VAL A 206 10.72 2.59 13.81
C VAL A 206 9.54 3.38 13.30
N PHE A 207 9.31 4.54 13.90
CA PHE A 207 8.43 5.57 13.36
C PHE A 207 9.31 6.71 12.83
N THR A 208 9.15 7.07 11.56
CA THR A 208 10.03 8.04 10.90
C THR A 208 9.29 8.82 9.81
N GLN A 209 9.77 10.01 9.49
CA GLN A 209 9.30 10.83 8.37
C GLN A 209 9.90 10.40 7.03
N GLY A 210 10.99 9.65 7.05
CA GLY A 210 11.66 9.15 5.86
C GLY A 210 12.93 8.41 6.23
N ALA A 211 13.35 7.48 5.39
CA ALA A 211 14.54 6.69 5.64
C ALA A 211 15.21 6.27 4.34
N GLU A 212 16.52 6.09 4.41
CA GLU A 212 17.31 5.48 3.34
C GLU A 212 17.99 4.23 3.91
N ILE A 213 17.88 3.11 3.19
CA ILE A 213 18.60 1.89 3.49
C ILE A 213 19.70 1.71 2.44
N ARG A 214 20.94 1.58 2.93
CA ARG A 214 22.12 1.29 2.13
C ARG A 214 22.62 -0.12 2.42
N SER A 215 22.81 -0.89 1.36
CA SER A 215 23.42 -2.21 1.42
C SER A 215 24.95 -2.11 1.38
N HIS A 216 25.59 -2.88 2.23
CA HIS A 216 27.02 -3.11 2.28
C HIS A 216 27.28 -4.62 2.23
N LYS A 217 28.55 -5.03 2.17
CA LYS A 217 28.90 -6.45 2.18
C LYS A 217 28.66 -7.07 3.56
N GLY A 218 27.53 -7.75 3.75
CA GLY A 218 27.17 -8.49 4.96
C GLY A 218 26.53 -7.66 6.07
N TYR A 219 26.09 -6.44 5.75
CA TYR A 219 25.29 -5.59 6.63
C TYR A 219 24.57 -4.52 5.82
N ALA A 220 23.50 -3.95 6.37
CA ALA A 220 22.86 -2.76 5.85
C ALA A 220 22.95 -1.61 6.87
N THR A 221 22.81 -0.38 6.40
CA THR A 221 22.55 0.77 7.27
C THR A 221 21.20 1.37 6.92
N LEU A 222 20.43 1.74 7.94
CA LEU A 222 19.23 2.54 7.80
C LEU A 222 19.51 3.90 8.41
N THR A 223 19.39 4.96 7.64
CA THR A 223 19.48 6.34 8.13
C THR A 223 18.13 7.01 7.98
N MET A 224 17.56 7.44 9.11
CA MET A 224 16.31 8.19 9.13
C MET A 224 16.59 9.68 8.87
N VAL A 225 15.61 10.41 8.33
CA VAL A 225 15.73 11.85 8.07
C VAL A 225 15.99 12.67 9.33
N GLU A 226 15.59 12.16 10.50
CA GLU A 226 15.87 12.77 11.80
C GLU A 226 17.34 12.56 12.25
N GLY A 227 18.18 11.94 11.41
CA GLY A 227 19.63 11.78 11.60
C GLY A 227 20.05 10.56 12.44
N THR A 228 19.10 9.74 12.87
CA THR A 228 19.41 8.48 13.58
C THR A 228 19.73 7.38 12.59
N THR A 229 20.89 6.73 12.76
CA THR A 229 21.32 5.59 11.95
C THR A 229 21.31 4.29 12.75
N TYR A 230 20.86 3.21 12.11
CA TYR A 230 20.96 1.85 12.58
C TYR A 230 21.80 1.01 11.62
N GLY A 231 22.71 0.19 12.16
CA GLY A 231 23.31 -0.92 11.45
C GLY A 231 22.42 -2.16 11.60
N LEU A 232 22.12 -2.80 10.47
CA LEU A 232 21.31 -4.01 10.36
C LEU A 232 22.23 -5.16 9.95
N ALA A 233 22.40 -6.15 10.81
CA ALA A 233 23.17 -7.35 10.50
C ALA A 233 22.66 -8.54 11.31
N ASN A 234 22.64 -9.73 10.71
CA ASN A 234 22.32 -10.98 11.40
C ASN A 234 20.99 -10.96 12.17
N GLY A 235 19.94 -10.38 11.60
CA GLY A 235 18.62 -10.32 12.27
C GLY A 235 18.46 -9.21 13.30
N LYS A 236 19.42 -8.30 13.44
CA LYS A 236 19.42 -7.30 14.53
C LYS A 236 19.77 -5.91 14.04
N ALA A 237 19.07 -4.94 14.61
CA ALA A 237 19.42 -3.54 14.52
C ALA A 237 20.25 -3.09 15.73
N THR A 238 21.31 -2.33 15.47
CA THR A 238 22.08 -1.62 16.51
C THR A 238 22.25 -0.18 16.11
N LYS A 239 22.15 0.76 17.06
CA LYS A 239 22.43 2.18 16.75
C LYS A 239 23.88 2.32 16.31
N SER A 240 24.11 3.05 15.23
CA SER A 240 25.44 3.24 14.65
C SER A 240 25.63 4.70 14.23
N LYS A 241 26.87 5.03 13.84
CA LYS A 241 27.16 6.30 13.18
C LYS A 241 26.69 6.24 11.72
N PRO A 242 26.31 7.37 11.12
CA PRO A 242 26.05 7.44 9.69
C PRO A 242 27.25 6.92 8.90
N ASP A 243 26.98 6.03 7.96
CA ASP A 243 27.92 5.53 6.96
C ASP A 243 27.30 5.80 5.59
N ASN A 244 27.90 6.72 4.84
CA ASN A 244 27.40 7.10 3.51
C ASN A 244 27.93 6.17 2.40
N GLY A 245 28.75 5.17 2.74
CA GLY A 245 29.17 4.13 1.81
C GLY A 245 28.01 3.20 1.41
N GLY A 246 28.29 2.22 0.55
CA GLY A 246 27.29 1.23 0.12
C GLY A 246 26.34 1.71 -0.98
N THR A 247 25.41 0.84 -1.35
CA THR A 247 24.43 1.06 -2.43
C THR A 247 23.06 1.30 -1.83
N VAL A 248 22.36 2.37 -2.24
CA VAL A 248 20.97 2.60 -1.82
C VAL A 248 20.09 1.49 -2.41
N VAL A 249 19.42 0.73 -1.55
CA VAL A 249 18.56 -0.41 -1.93
C VAL A 249 17.09 -0.16 -1.60
N TYR A 250 16.81 0.80 -0.72
CA TYR A 250 15.45 1.20 -0.40
C TYR A 250 15.43 2.66 0.08
N THR A 251 14.44 3.40 -0.37
CA THR A 251 14.14 4.76 0.10
C THR A 251 12.67 4.83 0.50
N LEU A 252 12.44 5.29 1.73
CA LEU A 252 11.16 5.76 2.18
C LEU A 252 11.18 7.29 2.06
N GLY A 253 10.67 7.77 0.92
CA GLY A 253 10.52 9.19 0.65
C GLY A 253 9.15 9.70 1.09
N ARG A 254 9.16 10.84 1.77
CA ARG A 254 8.03 11.76 1.82
C ARG A 254 8.48 13.10 1.26
#